data_AF-A0A8T4YGP2-F1
#
_entry.id   AF-A0A8T4YGP2-F1
#
_cell.length_a   1.000
_cell.length_b   1.000
_cell.length_c   1.000
_cell.angle_alpha   90.00
_cell.angle_beta   90.00
_cell.angle_gamma   90.00
#
_symmetry.space_group_name_H-M   'P 1'
#
loop_
_entity.id
_entity.type
_entity.pdbx_description
1 polymer ?
#
loop_
_entity_poly.entity_id
_entity_poly.type
_entity_poly.pdbx_seq_one_letter_code
_entity_poly.pdbx_strand_id
1 'polypeptide(L)'
;MVHKRWKPEEERRLIEEFQKAGCSRDAVQQLAKEFNRSPDAIRKKLQRLGLNVVGAKLELTTTFEIPQALPSLEEVLLLLAGALKKAAEPGLGKTELQRLSAIAALYKAYESGLEKYVGYRQIETKLLELEKKYAELAQKA
;
A
#
# COMPACT_ATOMS: atom_id res chain seq x y z
N MET A 1 11.67 12.45 31.32
CA MET A 1 11.49 13.06 29.98
C MET A 1 10.20 13.87 29.99
N VAL A 2 10.25 15.16 29.67
CA VAL A 2 9.05 16.00 29.62
C VAL A 2 8.26 15.67 28.36
N HIS A 3 7.06 15.12 28.50
CA HIS A 3 6.16 14.84 27.37
C HIS A 3 5.55 16.14 26.86
N LYS A 4 6.19 16.79 25.88
CA LYS A 4 5.63 17.97 25.21
C LYS A 4 4.39 17.54 24.41
N ARG A 5 3.20 17.85 24.94
CA ARG A 5 1.91 17.58 24.27
C ARG A 5 1.82 18.38 22.97
N TRP A 6 1.17 17.80 21.97
CA TRP A 6 0.87 18.49 20.71
C TRP A 6 -0.27 19.49 20.94
N LYS A 7 -0.07 20.73 20.51
CA LYS A 7 -1.15 21.72 20.48
C LYS A 7 -1.95 21.57 19.18
N PRO A 8 -3.27 21.84 19.17
CA PRO A 8 -4.08 21.76 17.95
C PRO A 8 -3.55 22.58 16.76
N GLU A 9 -2.89 23.70 17.04
CA GLU A 9 -2.24 24.55 16.03
C GLU A 9 -0.99 23.90 15.43
N GLU A 10 -0.18 23.23 16.25
CA GLU A 10 1.00 22.48 15.80
C GLU A 10 0.59 21.28 14.94
N GLU A 11 -0.54 20.65 15.26
CA GLU A 11 -1.06 19.52 14.48
C GLU A 11 -1.53 19.95 13.09
N ARG A 12 -2.25 21.07 12.99
CA ARG A 12 -2.66 21.64 11.70
C ARG A 12 -1.45 22.01 10.84
N ARG A 13 -0.46 22.68 11.43
CA ARG A 13 0.80 23.00 10.73
C ARG A 13 1.56 21.76 10.28
N LEU A 14 1.60 20.71 11.11
CA LEU A 14 2.27 19.45 10.73
C LEU A 14 1.60 18.81 9.50
N ILE A 15 0.27 18.84 9.42
CA ILE A 15 -0.48 18.31 8.27
C ILE A 15 -0.18 19.12 7.01
N GLU A 16 -0.26 20.44 7.09
CA GLU A 16 0.00 21.33 5.95
C GLU A 16 1.44 21.19 5.42
N GLU A 17 2.43 21.22 6.32
CA GLU A 17 3.84 21.10 5.91
C GLU A 17 4.17 19.70 5.40
N PHE A 18 3.56 18.64 5.96
CA PHE A 18 3.70 17.29 5.42
C PHE A 18 3.07 17.14 4.03
N GLN A 19 1.93 17.79 3.78
CA GLN A 19 1.29 17.79 2.45
C GLN A 19 2.12 18.57 1.42
N LYS A 20 2.74 19.70 1.81
CA LYS A 20 3.63 20.49 0.94
C LYS A 20 4.95 19.75 0.62
N ALA A 21 5.57 19.13 1.63
CA ALA A 21 6.85 18.45 1.47
C ALA A 21 6.75 17.10 0.74
N GLY A 22 5.54 16.54 0.65
CA GLY A 22 5.27 15.22 0.09
C GLY A 22 5.78 14.08 0.98
N CYS A 23 5.44 12.83 0.61
CA CYS A 23 5.80 11.62 1.37
C CYS A 23 7.28 11.22 1.23
N SER A 24 8.20 12.19 1.23
CA SER A 24 9.64 11.95 1.09
C SER A 24 10.30 11.66 2.44
N ARG A 25 11.37 10.84 2.44
CA ARG A 25 12.15 10.54 3.66
C ARG A 25 12.73 11.79 4.32
N ASP A 26 13.10 12.77 3.49
CA ASP A 26 13.67 14.04 3.93
C ASP A 26 12.63 14.95 4.58
N ALA A 27 11.34 14.80 4.23
CA ALA A 27 10.25 15.55 4.84
C ALA A 27 10.19 15.30 6.35
N VAL A 28 10.35 14.04 6.80
CA VAL A 28 10.36 13.71 8.23
C VAL A 28 11.55 14.36 8.95
N GLN A 29 12.72 14.43 8.31
CA GLN A 29 13.89 15.07 8.91
C GLN A 29 13.76 16.59 8.96
N GLN A 30 13.19 17.20 7.92
CA GLN A 30 12.90 18.64 7.88
C GLN A 30 11.87 19.01 8.95
N LEU A 31 10.77 18.27 9.03
CA LEU A 31 9.74 18.47 10.07
C LEU A 31 10.28 18.23 11.48
N ALA A 32 11.19 17.28 11.68
CA ALA A 32 11.84 17.08 12.96
C ALA A 32 12.66 18.30 13.41
N LYS A 33 13.39 18.93 12.48
CA LYS A 33 14.13 20.17 12.74
C LYS A 33 13.19 21.34 13.02
N GLU A 34 12.14 21.49 12.22
CA GLU A 34 11.20 22.61 12.33
C GLU A 34 10.35 22.56 13.61
N PHE A 35 9.83 21.38 13.97
CA PHE A 35 9.03 21.20 15.18
C PHE A 35 9.87 20.94 16.43
N ASN A 36 11.21 20.95 16.30
CA ASN A 36 12.17 20.64 17.36
C ASN A 36 11.80 19.38 18.15
N ARG A 37 11.46 18.31 17.40
CA ARG A 37 11.02 17.01 17.93
C ARG A 37 11.80 15.89 17.24
N SER A 38 11.95 14.75 17.92
CA SER A 38 12.65 13.62 17.30
C SER A 38 11.91 13.12 16.05
N PRO A 39 12.64 12.63 15.02
CA PRO A 39 12.02 12.05 13.81
C PRO A 39 10.98 10.97 14.12
N ASP A 40 11.22 10.16 15.16
CA ASP A 40 10.28 9.13 15.60
C ASP A 40 9.01 9.70 16.24
N ALA A 41 9.09 10.83 16.94
CA ALA A 41 7.91 11.51 17.48
C ALA A 41 7.04 12.07 16.35
N ILE A 42 7.66 12.59 15.28
CA ILE A 42 6.98 13.04 14.06
C ILE A 42 6.31 11.85 13.35
N ARG A 43 7.04 10.75 13.10
CA ARG A 43 6.47 9.53 12.47
C ARG A 43 5.27 8.99 13.24
N LYS A 44 5.41 8.82 14.56
CA LYS A 44 4.30 8.34 15.41
C LYS A 44 3.11 9.28 15.38
N LYS A 45 3.31 10.60 15.29
CA LYS A 45 2.21 11.56 15.20
C LYS A 45 1.55 11.52 13.83
N LEU A 46 2.31 11.51 12.74
CA LEU A 46 1.78 11.38 11.37
C LEU A 46 0.97 10.08 11.21
N GLN A 47 1.48 8.97 11.75
CA GLN A 47 0.76 7.70 11.79
C GLN A 47 -0.57 7.79 12.57
N ARG A 48 -0.57 8.45 13.74
CA ARG A 48 -1.81 8.69 14.52
C ARG A 48 -2.80 9.60 13.81
N LEU A 49 -2.31 10.49 12.95
CA LEU A 49 -3.13 11.39 12.13
C LEU A 49 -3.57 10.72 10.81
N GLY A 50 -3.24 9.45 10.58
CA GLY A 50 -3.62 8.71 9.36
C GLY A 50 -2.76 9.05 8.13
N LEU A 51 -1.67 9.80 8.31
CA LEU A 51 -0.75 10.18 7.24
C LEU A 51 0.37 9.12 7.13
N ASN A 52 0.23 8.20 6.19
CA ASN A 52 1.16 7.08 6.01
C ASN A 52 2.49 7.54 5.39
N VAL A 53 3.56 7.52 6.20
CA VAL A 53 4.94 7.70 5.73
C VAL A 53 5.45 6.37 5.18
N VAL A 54 5.00 5.98 3.97
CA VAL A 54 5.52 4.77 3.31
C VAL A 54 6.90 5.11 2.74
N GLY A 55 7.94 4.91 3.55
CA GLY A 55 9.31 5.23 3.20
C GLY A 55 10.26 4.06 3.42
N ALA A 56 9.90 2.86 2.98
CA ALA A 56 10.88 1.80 2.76
C ALA A 56 11.28 1.84 1.28
N LYS A 57 12.46 2.37 0.98
CA LYS A 57 13.07 2.23 -0.35
C LYS A 57 13.36 0.74 -0.54
N LEU A 58 12.65 0.11 -1.46
CA LEU A 58 13.02 -1.21 -1.96
C LEU A 58 14.30 -1.03 -2.78
N GLU A 59 15.46 -1.27 -2.15
CA GLU A 59 16.74 -1.41 -2.84
C GLU A 59 16.71 -2.74 -3.61
N LEU A 60 16.02 -2.77 -4.74
CA LEU A 60 16.03 -3.90 -5.66
C LEU A 60 17.25 -3.74 -6.57
N THR A 61 18.23 -4.64 -6.42
CA THR A 61 19.45 -4.65 -7.25
C THR A 61 19.21 -5.18 -8.66
N THR A 62 17.98 -5.57 -9.00
CA THR A 62 17.60 -6.21 -10.26
C THR A 62 16.39 -5.54 -10.87
N THR A 63 16.44 -5.25 -12.17
CA THR A 63 15.30 -4.81 -12.97
C THR A 63 14.19 -5.86 -12.90
N PHE A 64 13.00 -5.46 -12.47
CA PHE A 64 11.83 -6.34 -12.39
C PHE A 64 10.93 -6.08 -13.60
N GLU A 65 10.56 -7.15 -14.32
CA GLU A 65 9.61 -7.04 -15.43
C GLU A 65 8.20 -6.89 -14.88
N ILE A 66 7.58 -5.74 -15.15
CA ILE A 66 6.18 -5.51 -14.80
C ILE A 66 5.32 -6.11 -15.91
N PRO A 67 4.45 -7.09 -15.62
CA PRO A 67 3.61 -7.69 -16.65
C PRO A 67 2.59 -6.66 -17.18
N GLN A 68 2.33 -6.68 -18.48
CA GLN A 68 1.39 -5.75 -19.14
C GLN A 68 -0.08 -6.02 -18.76
N ALA A 69 -0.37 -7.24 -18.33
CA ALA A 69 -1.69 -7.67 -17.88
C ALA A 69 -1.58 -8.38 -16.54
N LEU A 70 -2.66 -8.32 -15.76
CA LEU A 70 -2.76 -9.12 -14.55
C LEU A 70 -2.79 -10.61 -14.94
N PRO A 71 -2.00 -11.47 -14.29
CA PRO A 71 -2.13 -12.92 -14.48
C PRO A 71 -3.54 -13.34 -14.08
N SER A 72 -4.08 -14.40 -14.70
CA SER A 72 -5.36 -14.98 -14.32
C SER A 72 -5.26 -15.69 -12.96
N LEU A 73 -6.39 -15.85 -12.26
CA LEU A 73 -6.43 -16.56 -10.99
C LEU A 73 -5.95 -18.02 -11.15
N GLU A 74 -6.27 -18.66 -12.27
CA GLU A 74 -5.86 -20.04 -12.57
C GLU A 74 -4.34 -20.16 -12.71
N GLU A 75 -3.69 -19.25 -13.44
CA GLU A 75 -2.23 -19.22 -13.57
C GLU A 75 -1.53 -19.05 -12.21
N VAL A 76 -2.07 -18.17 -11.36
CA VAL A 76 -1.53 -17.97 -10.01
C VAL A 76 -1.76 -19.21 -9.12
N LEU A 77 -2.91 -19.88 -9.23
CA LEU A 77 -3.21 -21.11 -8.50
C LEU A 77 -2.31 -22.28 -8.91
N LEU A 78 -2.00 -22.42 -10.20
CA LEU A 78 -1.06 -23.42 -10.70
C LEU A 78 0.35 -23.21 -10.11
N LEU A 79 0.81 -21.95 -10.04
CA LEU A 79 2.09 -21.62 -9.41
C LEU A 79 2.10 -21.98 -7.92
N LEU A 80 1.03 -21.65 -7.19
CA LEU A 80 0.89 -22.00 -5.78
C LEU A 80 0.89 -23.52 -5.58
N ALA A 81 0.15 -24.27 -6.41
CA ALA A 81 0.09 -25.73 -6.33
C ALA A 81 1.48 -26.36 -6.52
N GLY A 82 2.27 -25.84 -7.47
CA GLY A 82 3.66 -26.23 -7.65
C GLY A 82 4.53 -25.95 -6.42
N ALA A 83 4.40 -24.76 -5.84
CA ALA A 83 5.13 -24.39 -4.61
C ALA A 83 4.75 -25.28 -3.42
N LEU A 84 3.47 -25.60 -3.24
CA LEU A 84 2.98 -26.50 -2.19
C LEU A 84 3.53 -27.91 -2.36
N LYS A 85 3.52 -28.44 -3.59
CA LYS A 85 4.09 -29.76 -3.89
C LYS A 85 5.58 -29.79 -3.55
N LYS A 86 6.32 -28.75 -3.94
CA LYS A 86 7.75 -28.64 -3.64
C LYS A 86 8.01 -28.55 -2.14
N ALA A 87 7.19 -27.81 -1.39
CA ALA A 87 7.32 -27.65 0.06
C ALA A 87 7.09 -28.95 0.85
N ALA A 88 6.38 -29.93 0.27
CA ALA A 88 6.14 -31.22 0.88
C ALA A 88 7.32 -32.20 0.74
N GLU A 89 8.34 -31.88 -0.08
CA GLU A 89 9.51 -32.73 -0.25
C GLU A 89 10.46 -32.65 0.95
N PRO A 90 11.00 -33.78 1.43
CA PRO A 90 12.01 -33.77 2.48
C PRO A 90 13.35 -33.22 1.96
N GLY A 91 14.19 -32.72 2.86
CA GLY A 91 15.56 -32.30 2.53
C GLY A 91 15.70 -30.89 1.96
N LEU A 92 14.66 -30.06 2.02
CA LEU A 92 14.72 -28.65 1.60
C LEU A 92 15.64 -27.82 2.50
N GLY A 93 16.45 -26.98 1.87
CA GLY A 93 17.27 -26.01 2.57
C GLY A 93 16.45 -24.84 3.14
N LYS A 94 16.99 -24.15 4.15
CA LYS A 94 16.34 -22.97 4.78
C LYS A 94 15.94 -21.90 3.76
N THR A 95 16.80 -21.62 2.78
CA THR A 95 16.54 -20.62 1.73
C THR A 95 15.38 -21.03 0.82
N GLU A 96 15.25 -22.32 0.52
CA GLU A 96 14.15 -22.83 -0.31
C GLU A 96 12.83 -22.74 0.45
N LEU A 97 12.80 -23.15 1.73
CA LEU A 97 11.64 -22.99 2.59
C LEU A 97 11.21 -21.51 2.70
N GLN A 98 12.15 -20.58 2.80
CA GLN A 98 11.86 -19.14 2.81
C GLN A 98 11.24 -18.66 1.50
N ARG A 99 11.75 -19.11 0.34
CA ARG A 99 11.16 -18.78 -0.96
C ARG A 99 9.75 -19.34 -1.12
N LEU A 100 9.53 -20.59 -0.73
CA LEU A 100 8.20 -21.23 -0.78
C LEU A 100 7.21 -20.52 0.15
N SER A 101 7.65 -20.12 1.35
CA SER A 101 6.86 -19.29 2.25
C SER A 101 6.55 -17.91 1.65
N ALA A 102 7.49 -17.30 0.93
CA ALA A 102 7.26 -16.03 0.25
C ALA A 102 6.21 -16.18 -0.86
N ILE A 103 6.24 -17.26 -1.65
CA ILE A 103 5.23 -17.54 -2.67
C ILE A 103 3.83 -17.66 -2.04
N ALA A 104 3.71 -18.40 -0.93
CA ALA A 104 2.42 -18.53 -0.22
C ALA A 104 1.91 -17.18 0.33
N ALA A 105 2.81 -16.32 0.82
CA ALA A 105 2.44 -14.98 1.29
C ALA A 105 2.00 -14.06 0.13
N LEU A 106 2.72 -14.10 -0.99
CA LEU A 106 2.41 -13.33 -2.20
C LEU A 106 1.07 -13.76 -2.80
N TYR A 107 0.75 -15.06 -2.80
CA TYR A 107 -0.56 -15.56 -3.21
C TYR A 107 -1.70 -14.92 -2.41
N LYS A 108 -1.60 -14.91 -1.07
CA LYS A 108 -2.63 -14.31 -0.20
C LYS A 108 -2.80 -12.81 -0.47
N ALA A 109 -1.69 -12.11 -0.71
CA ALA A 109 -1.73 -10.69 -1.07
C ALA A 109 -2.41 -10.47 -2.44
N TYR A 110 -2.13 -11.34 -3.41
CA TYR A 110 -2.74 -11.30 -4.74
C TYR A 110 -4.25 -11.58 -4.67
N GLU A 111 -4.69 -12.63 -3.96
CA GLU A 111 -6.11 -12.97 -3.78
C GLU A 111 -6.90 -11.80 -3.17
N SER A 112 -6.39 -11.22 -2.08
CA SER A 112 -7.03 -10.05 -1.44
C SER A 112 -7.04 -8.81 -2.35
N GLY A 113 -5.98 -8.61 -3.15
CA GLY A 113 -5.91 -7.53 -4.12
C GLY A 113 -6.91 -7.70 -5.25
N LEU A 114 -7.06 -8.93 -5.75
CA LEU A 114 -7.97 -9.27 -6.84
C LEU A 114 -9.44 -9.09 -6.42
N GLU A 115 -9.81 -9.52 -5.21
CA GLU A 115 -11.15 -9.30 -4.66
C GLU A 115 -11.52 -7.81 -4.65
N LYS A 116 -10.61 -6.96 -4.15
CA LYS A 116 -10.80 -5.50 -4.14
C LYS A 116 -10.92 -4.93 -5.54
N TYR A 117 -10.06 -5.37 -6.46
CA TYR A 117 -10.08 -4.93 -7.85
C TYR A 117 -11.43 -5.23 -8.52
N VAL A 118 -11.94 -6.46 -8.38
CA VAL A 118 -13.26 -6.85 -8.92
C VAL A 118 -14.36 -5.97 -8.31
N GLY A 119 -14.32 -5.74 -7.00
CA GLY A 119 -15.26 -4.84 -6.32
C GLY A 119 -15.22 -3.42 -6.90
N TYR A 120 -14.03 -2.84 -7.10
CA TYR A 120 -13.88 -1.51 -7.69
C TYR A 120 -14.42 -1.43 -9.11
N ARG A 121 -14.17 -2.44 -9.95
CA ARG A 121 -14.70 -2.48 -11.33
C ARG A 121 -16.22 -2.52 -11.37
N GLN A 122 -16.86 -3.22 -10.43
CA GLN A 122 -18.32 -3.24 -10.31
C GLN A 122 -18.86 -1.87 -9.89
N ILE A 123 -18.19 -1.19 -8.95
CA ILE A 123 -18.56 0.16 -8.52
C ILE A 123 -18.44 1.16 -9.68
N GLU A 124 -17.31 1.15 -10.40
CA GLU A 124 -17.10 1.99 -11.58
C GLU A 124 -18.20 1.80 -12.62
N THR A 125 -18.58 0.55 -12.87
CA THR A 125 -19.67 0.23 -13.82
C THR A 125 -20.99 0.87 -13.38
N LYS A 126 -21.36 0.70 -12.10
CA LYS A 126 -22.59 1.30 -11.55
C LYS A 126 -22.55 2.83 -11.57
N LEU A 127 -21.38 3.42 -11.33
CA LEU A 127 -21.19 4.87 -11.35
C LEU A 127 -21.41 5.42 -12.77
N LEU A 128 -20.83 4.78 -13.78
CA LEU A 128 -21.06 5.13 -15.19
C LEU A 128 -22.53 4.99 -15.61
N GLU A 129 -23.23 3.97 -15.12
CA GLU A 129 -24.67 3.83 -15.35
C GLU A 129 -25.49 4.95 -14.70
N LEU A 130 -25.14 5.36 -13.48
CA LEU A 130 -25.79 6.48 -12.81
C LEU A 130 -25.54 7.80 -13.53
N GLU A 131 -24.30 8.07 -13.93
CA GLU A 131 -23.95 9.27 -14.71
C GLU A 131 -24.77 9.37 -15.99
N LYS A 132 -24.92 8.25 -16.72
CA LYS A 132 -25.78 8.19 -17.91
C LYS A 132 -27.24 8.52 -17.58
N LYS A 133 -27.82 7.91 -16.55
CA LYS A 133 -29.20 8.18 -16.12
C LYS A 133 -29.40 9.64 -15.73
N TYR A 134 -28.44 10.25 -15.02
CA TYR A 134 -28.51 11.66 -14.65
C TYR A 134 -28.40 12.57 -15.88
N ALA A 135 -27.53 12.26 -16.84
CA ALA A 135 -27.42 13.01 -18.08
C ALA A 135 -28.74 12.98 -18.88
N GLU A 136 -29.39 11.82 -18.97
CA GLU A 136 -30.70 11.69 -19.63
C GLU A 136 -31.81 12.47 -18.92
N LEU A 137 -31.82 12.46 -17.58
CA LEU A 137 -32.78 13.25 -16.79
C LEU A 137 -32.54 14.75 -16.95
N ALA A 138 -31.28 15.18 -16.96
CA ALA A 138 -30.92 16.59 -17.16
C ALA A 138 -31.28 17.10 -18.56
N GLN A 139 -31.33 16.23 -19.58
CA GLN A 139 -31.80 16.59 -20.93
C GLN A 139 -33.32 16.66 -21.06
N LYS A 140 -34.06 16.05 -20.12
CA LYS A 140 -35.54 16.01 -20.10
C LYS A 140 -36.16 17.08 -19.19
N ALA A 141 -35.34 17.81 -18.42
CA ALA A 141 -35.74 18.93 -17.57
C ALA A 141 -35.58 20.25 -18.32
#